data_AF-A0A2G0YQL5-F1
#
_entry.id   AF-A0A2G0YQL5-F1
#
_cell.length_a   1.000
_cell.length_b   1.000
_cell.length_c   1.000
_cell.angle_alpha   90.00
_cell.angle_beta   90.00
_cell.angle_gamma   90.00
#
_symmetry.space_group_name_H-M   'P 1'
#
loop_
_entity.id
_entity.type
_entity.pdbx_description
1 polymer ?
#
loop_
_entity_poly.entity_id
_entity_poly.type
_entity_poly.pdbx_seq_one_letter_code
_entity_poly.pdbx_strand_id
1 'polypeptide(L)'
;MSRLAEFRQLEKHLAEQLAALEAMKGDVGLKKEVEFETKLRALLGEYGYSLRNVIAILDPQASRRAPAATESKAGTRKPRQVKIYKNPHSGEVVETKGGNHKILKEWKAEYGSAEVESWLAQ
;
A
#
# COMPACT_ATOMS: atom_id res chain seq x y z
N MET A 1 -5.74 -29.97 1.23
CA MET A 1 -4.51 -30.10 0.42
C MET A 1 -3.36 -30.34 1.39
N SER A 2 -2.33 -31.11 1.01
CA SER A 2 -1.16 -31.31 1.88
C SER A 2 -0.24 -30.10 1.78
N ARG A 3 0.32 -29.62 2.91
CA ARG A 3 1.29 -28.51 2.93
C ARG A 3 2.48 -28.74 1.99
N LEU A 4 2.87 -30.00 1.78
CA LEU A 4 3.93 -30.37 0.84
C LEU A 4 3.53 -30.12 -0.62
N ALA A 5 2.26 -30.34 -0.96
CA ALA A 5 1.74 -30.08 -2.30
C ALA A 5 1.66 -28.58 -2.57
N GLU A 6 1.25 -27.80 -1.57
CA GLU A 6 1.21 -26.33 -1.63
C GLU A 6 2.63 -25.75 -1.80
N PHE A 7 3.61 -26.23 -1.03
CA PHE A 7 5.00 -25.81 -1.16
C PHE A 7 5.58 -26.08 -2.57
N ARG A 8 5.37 -27.28 -3.10
CA ARG A 8 5.83 -27.62 -4.47
C ARG A 8 5.11 -26.81 -5.56
N GLN A 9 3.85 -26.45 -5.34
CA GLN A 9 3.13 -25.56 -6.25
C GLN A 9 3.73 -24.15 -6.25
N LEU A 10 4.07 -23.62 -5.06
CA LEU A 10 4.74 -22.32 -4.94
C LEU A 10 6.13 -22.32 -5.58
N GLU A 11 6.91 -23.38 -5.40
CA GLU A 11 8.22 -23.52 -6.05
C GLU A 11 8.11 -23.50 -7.58
N LYS A 12 7.13 -24.20 -8.15
CA LYS A 12 6.89 -24.19 -9.60
C LYS A 12 6.51 -22.80 -10.10
N HIS A 13 5.60 -22.13 -9.41
CA HIS A 13 5.18 -20.78 -9.78
C HIS A 13 6.35 -19.78 -9.71
N LEU A 14 7.21 -19.89 -8.68
CA LEU A 14 8.41 -19.08 -8.58
C LEU A 14 9.37 -19.34 -9.77
N ALA A 15 9.56 -20.60 -10.14
CA ALA A 15 10.40 -20.96 -11.28
C ALA A 15 9.84 -20.39 -12.61
N GLU A 16 8.53 -20.44 -12.81
CA GLU A 16 7.86 -19.86 -13.98
C GLU A 16 8.03 -18.33 -14.03
N GLN A 17 7.89 -17.64 -12.90
CA GLN A 17 8.11 -16.20 -12.81
C GLN A 17 9.56 -15.81 -13.11
N LEU A 18 10.53 -16.58 -12.61
CA LEU A 18 11.95 -16.35 -12.91
C LEU A 18 12.25 -16.56 -14.40
N ALA A 19 11.70 -17.62 -15.00
CA ALA A 19 11.85 -17.88 -16.43
C ALA A 19 11.23 -16.77 -17.29
N ALA A 20 10.06 -16.25 -16.89
CA ALA A 20 9.42 -15.12 -17.56
C ALA A 20 10.28 -13.84 -17.49
N LEU A 21 10.89 -13.57 -16.33
CA LEU A 21 11.81 -12.44 -16.18
C LEU A 21 13.07 -12.60 -17.05
N GLU A 22 13.63 -13.81 -17.14
CA GLU A 22 14.79 -14.06 -18.00
C GLU A 22 14.47 -13.91 -19.49
N ALA A 23 13.29 -14.38 -19.93
CA ALA A 23 12.82 -14.16 -21.30
C ALA A 23 12.69 -12.66 -21.61
N MET A 24 12.18 -11.87 -20.67
CA MET A 24 12.06 -10.42 -20.81
C MET A 24 13.42 -9.71 -20.85
N LYS A 25 14.45 -10.21 -20.15
CA LYS A 25 15.82 -9.64 -20.21
C LYS A 25 16.45 -9.71 -21.60
N GLY A 26 15.98 -10.60 -22.47
CA GLY A 26 16.44 -10.71 -23.87
C GLY A 26 15.91 -9.60 -24.78
N ASP A 27 14.83 -8.94 -24.38
CA ASP A 27 14.13 -7.95 -25.20
C ASP A 27 14.97 -6.66 -25.38
N VAL A 28 15.20 -6.29 -26.64
CA VAL A 28 16.02 -5.12 -27.01
C VAL A 28 15.30 -3.80 -26.67
N GLY A 29 13.97 -3.79 -26.71
CA GLY A 29 13.14 -2.65 -26.29
C GLY A 29 13.27 -2.42 -24.79
N LEU A 30 13.12 -3.46 -23.99
CA LEU A 30 13.28 -3.36 -22.53
C LEU A 30 14.68 -2.86 -22.13
N LYS A 31 15.74 -3.37 -22.79
CA LYS A 31 17.11 -2.88 -22.55
C LYS A 31 17.25 -1.39 -22.82
N LYS A 32 16.69 -0.89 -23.93
CA LYS A 32 16.73 0.54 -24.28
C LYS A 32 15.98 1.39 -23.26
N GLU A 33 14.82 0.94 -22.80
CA GLU A 33 14.05 1.64 -21.76
C GLU A 33 14.83 1.72 -20.44
N VAL A 34 15.41 0.60 -20.00
CA VAL A 34 16.25 0.55 -18.79
C VAL A 34 17.49 1.45 -18.93
N GLU A 35 18.16 1.43 -20.07
CA GLU A 35 19.31 2.31 -20.33
C GLU A 35 18.93 3.80 -20.29
N PHE A 36 17.80 4.16 -20.91
CA PHE A 36 17.29 5.52 -20.89
C PHE A 36 16.96 5.96 -19.46
N GLU A 37 16.22 5.16 -18.71
CA GLU A 37 15.86 5.46 -17.32
C GLU A 37 17.11 5.61 -16.44
N THR A 38 18.08 4.71 -16.59
CA THR A 38 19.32 4.74 -15.81
C THR A 38 20.10 6.03 -16.09
N LYS A 39 20.28 6.40 -17.36
CA LYS A 39 20.97 7.65 -17.74
C LYS A 39 20.20 8.88 -17.27
N LEU A 40 18.88 8.89 -17.37
CA LEU A 40 18.05 9.99 -16.87
C LEU A 40 18.21 10.15 -15.35
N ARG A 41 18.13 9.06 -14.57
CA ARG A 41 18.30 9.12 -13.11
C ARG A 41 19.70 9.59 -12.71
N ALA A 42 20.73 9.14 -13.42
CA ALA A 42 22.10 9.59 -13.19
C ALA A 42 22.24 11.09 -13.45
N LEU A 43 21.73 11.59 -14.59
CA LEU A 43 21.74 13.01 -14.93
C LEU A 43 20.97 13.86 -13.91
N LEU A 44 19.79 13.40 -13.47
CA LEU A 44 19.02 14.08 -12.44
C LEU A 44 19.77 14.15 -11.11
N GLY A 45 20.46 13.07 -10.73
CA GLY A 45 21.29 13.02 -9.53
C GLY A 45 22.49 13.97 -9.60
N GLU A 46 23.20 14.01 -10.73
CA GLU A 46 24.39 14.84 -10.94
C GLU A 46 24.08 16.33 -10.80
N TYR A 47 22.94 16.77 -11.35
CA TYR A 47 22.54 18.18 -11.35
C TYR A 47 21.54 18.54 -10.24
N GLY A 48 21.19 17.59 -9.35
CA GLY A 48 20.23 17.81 -8.26
C GLY A 48 18.81 18.15 -8.74
N TYR A 49 18.44 17.76 -9.96
CA TYR A 49 17.10 17.99 -10.50
C TYR A 49 16.15 16.86 -10.12
N SER A 50 14.89 17.22 -9.86
CA SER A 50 13.80 16.26 -9.67
C SER A 50 13.00 16.06 -10.96
N LEU A 51 12.20 14.98 -11.04
CA LEU A 51 11.25 14.79 -12.15
C LEU A 51 10.29 15.97 -12.33
N ARG A 52 9.96 16.69 -11.25
CA ARG A 52 9.15 17.92 -11.33
C ARG A 52 9.84 19.01 -12.15
N ASN A 53 11.16 19.12 -12.01
CA ASN A 53 11.96 20.09 -12.76
C ASN A 53 11.99 19.71 -14.25
N VAL A 54 12.07 18.41 -14.57
CA VAL A 54 11.95 17.92 -15.96
C VAL A 54 10.59 18.27 -16.56
N ILE A 55 9.49 18.03 -15.82
CA ILE A 55 8.14 18.40 -16.26
C ILE A 55 8.05 19.91 -16.47
N ALA A 56 8.60 20.73 -15.57
CA ALA A 56 8.57 22.18 -15.71
C ALA A 56 9.32 22.69 -16.96
N ILE A 57 10.33 21.96 -17.45
CA ILE A 57 11.08 22.28 -18.67
C ILE A 57 10.31 21.82 -19.92
N LEU A 58 9.79 20.59 -19.92
CA LEU A 58 9.17 19.97 -21.10
C LEU A 58 7.70 20.36 -21.29
N ASP A 59 6.96 20.51 -20.20
CA ASP A 59 5.57 20.99 -20.19
C ASP A 59 5.36 22.03 -19.06
N PRO A 60 5.78 23.29 -19.30
CA PRO A 60 5.61 24.37 -18.33
C PRO A 60 4.12 24.68 -18.02
N GLN A 61 3.20 24.26 -18.89
CA GLN A 61 1.75 24.46 -18.71
C GLN A 61 1.09 23.29 -17.97
N ALA A 62 1.71 22.11 -17.91
CA ALA A 62 1.21 20.98 -17.08
C ALA A 62 1.07 21.38 -15.61
N SER A 63 1.97 22.21 -15.09
CA SER A 63 1.89 22.71 -13.71
C SER A 63 0.74 23.71 -13.50
N ARG A 64 0.21 24.30 -14.59
CA ARG A 64 -0.95 25.22 -14.58
C ARG A 64 -2.27 24.53 -14.89
N ARG A 65 -2.26 23.24 -15.23
CA ARG A 65 -3.51 22.47 -15.21
C ARG A 65 -3.97 22.47 -13.76
N ALA A 66 -4.93 23.35 -13.47
CA ALA A 66 -5.75 23.24 -12.29
C ALA A 66 -6.12 21.76 -12.17
N PRO A 67 -6.00 21.14 -10.98
CA PRO A 67 -6.53 19.80 -10.82
C PRO A 67 -7.93 19.85 -11.42
N ALA A 68 -8.18 19.00 -12.42
CA ALA A 68 -9.53 18.80 -12.91
C ALA A 68 -10.34 18.67 -11.63
N ALA A 69 -11.33 19.55 -11.44
CA ALA A 69 -12.13 19.56 -10.25
C ALA A 69 -12.81 18.20 -10.18
N THR A 70 -12.12 17.22 -9.59
CA THR A 70 -12.76 16.18 -8.84
C THR A 70 -13.54 17.01 -7.85
N GLU A 71 -14.85 16.98 -8.01
CA GLU A 71 -15.78 17.39 -6.98
C GLU A 71 -15.36 16.63 -5.73
N SER A 72 -14.42 17.21 -5.00
CA SER A 72 -14.23 16.94 -3.61
C SER A 72 -15.51 17.47 -3.02
N LYS A 73 -16.51 16.59 -2.98
CA LYS A 73 -17.42 16.53 -1.85
C LYS A 73 -16.50 16.45 -0.65
N ALA A 74 -16.07 17.63 -0.18
CA ALA A 74 -15.61 17.85 1.16
C ALA A 74 -16.84 17.63 2.05
N GLY A 75 -17.31 16.38 2.07
CA GLY A 75 -18.09 15.87 3.17
C GLY A 75 -17.15 16.00 4.34
N THR A 76 -17.42 17.00 5.19
CA THR A 76 -16.87 17.15 6.52
C THR A 76 -17.02 15.80 7.19
N ARG A 77 -15.95 14.98 7.12
CA ARG A 77 -15.99 13.61 7.62
C ARG A 77 -16.21 13.73 9.11
N LYS A 78 -17.39 13.29 9.57
CA LYS A 78 -17.81 13.34 10.97
C LYS A 78 -16.61 12.91 11.85
N PRO A 79 -16.24 13.69 12.86
CA PRO A 79 -15.08 13.37 13.70
C PRO A 79 -15.25 11.96 14.25
N ARG A 80 -14.16 11.16 14.21
CA ARG A 80 -14.17 9.76 14.65
C ARG A 80 -14.60 9.71 16.12
N GLN A 81 -15.72 9.04 16.39
CA GLN A 81 -16.19 8.79 17.73
C GLN A 81 -15.22 7.85 18.46
N VAL A 82 -15.00 8.10 19.74
CA VAL A 82 -14.26 7.18 20.62
C VAL A 82 -15.17 5.98 20.83
N LYS A 83 -14.69 4.80 20.45
CA LYS A 83 -15.32 3.51 20.73
C LYS A 83 -14.74 2.94 22.02
N ILE A 84 -15.59 2.53 22.94
CA ILE A 84 -15.20 1.92 24.21
C ILE A 84 -15.53 0.43 24.13
N TYR A 85 -14.52 -0.42 24.24
CA TYR A 85 -14.67 -1.87 24.28
C TYR A 85 -14.39 -2.38 25.68
N LYS A 86 -15.26 -3.25 26.22
CA LYS A 86 -15.07 -3.85 27.53
C LYS A 86 -14.99 -5.37 27.39
N ASN A 87 -13.83 -5.94 27.69
CA ASN A 87 -13.64 -7.38 27.63
C ASN A 87 -14.34 -8.05 28.83
N PRO A 88 -15.30 -8.97 28.63
CA PRO A 88 -16.00 -9.66 29.71
C PRO A 88 -15.14 -10.71 30.43
N HIS A 89 -14.03 -11.15 29.83
CA HIS A 89 -13.14 -12.19 30.37
C HIS A 89 -12.05 -11.61 31.29
N SER A 90 -11.46 -10.47 30.92
CA SER A 90 -10.40 -9.83 31.71
C SER A 90 -10.88 -8.60 32.49
N GLY A 91 -12.04 -8.04 32.15
CA GLY A 91 -12.54 -6.79 32.71
C GLY A 91 -11.83 -5.54 32.16
N GLU A 92 -10.85 -5.70 31.26
CA GLU A 92 -10.11 -4.60 30.65
C GLU A 92 -10.99 -3.75 29.71
N VAL A 93 -10.77 -2.43 29.75
CA VAL A 93 -11.50 -1.46 28.92
C VAL A 93 -10.53 -0.77 27.97
N VAL A 94 -10.88 -0.73 26.68
CA VAL A 94 -10.09 -0.08 25.62
C VAL A 94 -10.91 1.01 24.96
N GLU A 95 -10.40 2.23 25.01
CA GLU A 95 -10.98 3.38 24.32
C GLU A 95 -10.17 3.72 23.07
N THR A 96 -10.78 3.66 21.89
CA THR A 96 -10.09 4.00 20.64
C THR A 96 -10.98 4.74 19.65
N LYS A 97 -10.39 5.71 18.94
CA LYS A 97 -11.04 6.40 17.82
C LYS A 97 -10.96 5.61 16.49
N GLY A 98 -10.47 4.37 16.52
CA GLY A 98 -10.40 3.48 15.35
C GLY A 98 -9.77 2.11 15.62
N GLY A 99 -9.84 1.18 14.68
CA GLY A 99 -9.39 -0.22 14.88
C GLY A 99 -7.87 -0.43 15.00
N ASN A 100 -7.04 0.62 14.97
CA ASN A 100 -5.59 0.50 15.11
C ASN A 100 -5.14 0.63 16.57
N HIS A 101 -5.57 -0.30 17.42
CA HIS A 101 -5.18 -0.38 18.83
C HIS A 101 -4.63 -1.77 19.14
N LYS A 102 -3.48 -1.84 19.81
CA LYS A 102 -2.73 -3.10 20.01
C LYS A 102 -3.57 -4.15 20.75
N ILE A 103 -4.16 -3.77 21.87
CA ILE A 103 -5.00 -4.66 22.71
C ILE A 103 -6.24 -5.15 21.94
N LEU A 104 -6.85 -4.30 21.10
CA LEU A 104 -8.00 -4.74 20.28
C LEU A 104 -7.59 -5.72 19.19
N LYS A 105 -6.39 -5.58 18.62
CA LYS A 105 -5.86 -6.56 17.67
C LYS A 105 -5.58 -7.89 18.36
N GLU A 106 -5.07 -7.86 19.59
CA GLU A 106 -4.83 -9.05 20.41
C GLU A 106 -6.14 -9.75 20.75
N TRP A 107 -7.16 -9.03 21.23
CA TRP A 107 -8.49 -9.61 21.46
C TRP A 107 -9.11 -10.16 20.17
N LYS A 108 -8.98 -9.46 19.04
CA LYS A 108 -9.51 -9.95 17.75
C LYS A 108 -8.78 -11.20 17.25
N ALA A 109 -7.52 -11.39 17.62
CA ALA A 109 -6.76 -12.60 17.32
C ALA A 109 -7.16 -13.77 18.23
N GLU A 110 -7.49 -13.50 19.50
CA GLU A 110 -7.82 -14.51 20.50
C GLU A 110 -9.30 -14.94 20.47
N TYR A 111 -10.23 -13.99 20.40
CA TYR A 111 -11.69 -14.22 20.48
C TYR A 111 -12.39 -14.05 19.13
N GLY A 112 -11.69 -13.55 18.11
CA GLY A 112 -12.25 -13.27 16.78
C GLY A 112 -12.87 -11.88 16.67
N SER A 113 -12.92 -11.36 15.43
CA SER A 113 -13.38 -9.97 15.18
C SER A 113 -14.85 -9.74 15.52
N ALA A 114 -15.72 -10.72 15.26
CA ALA A 114 -17.16 -10.57 15.48
C ALA A 114 -17.51 -10.52 16.98
N GLU A 115 -16.83 -11.35 17.78
CA GLU A 115 -17.02 -11.41 19.23
C GLU A 115 -16.56 -10.10 19.88
N VAL A 116 -15.36 -9.63 19.54
CA VAL A 116 -14.82 -8.36 20.06
C VAL A 116 -15.65 -7.15 19.62
N GLU A 117 -16.30 -7.21 18.46
CA GLU A 117 -17.22 -6.16 18.01
C GLU A 117 -18.52 -6.11 18.81
N SER A 118 -18.94 -7.23 19.40
CA SER A 118 -20.10 -7.29 20.30
C SER A 118 -19.83 -6.65 21.67
N TRP A 119 -18.56 -6.53 22.07
CA TRP A 119 -18.11 -5.93 23.33
C TRP A 119 -18.04 -4.41 23.31
N LEU A 120 -18.50 -3.80 22.22
CA LEU A 120 -18.60 -2.35 22.08
C LEU A 120 -19.65 -1.82 23.07
N ALA A 121 -19.20 -1.15 24.11
CA ALA A 121 -20.05 -0.52 25.11
C ALA A 121 -20.58 0.85 24.65
N GLN A 122 -19.81 1.57 23.82
CA GLN A 122 -20.16 2.90 23.30
C GLN A 122 -19.39 3.26 22.03
#